data_AF-A0A644YY01-F1
#
_entry.id   AF-A0A644YY01-F1
#
_cell.length_a   1.000
_cell.length_b   1.000
_cell.length_c   1.000
_cell.angle_alpha   90.00
_cell.angle_beta   90.00
_cell.angle_gamma   90.00
#
_symmetry.space_group_name_H-M   'P 1'
#
loop_
_entity.id
_entity.type
_entity.pdbx_description
1 polymer ?
#
loop_
_entity_poly.entity_id
_entity_poly.type
_entity_poly.pdbx_seq_one_letter_code
_entity_poly.pdbx_strand_id
1 'polypeptide(L)'
;MSKKSSIECELIFEEGLHRVNFDGNLQELSFISVLIINTLRSEYIDAGFTDEQTKGLLVGGIEKFWGDPNAGGRSEKDENLSK
;
A
#
# COMPACT_ATOMS: atom_id res chain seq x y z
N MET A 1 -8.02 22.18 11.22
CA MET A 1 -8.59 20.85 10.88
C MET A 1 -7.45 19.86 10.75
N SER A 2 -7.48 18.72 11.46
CA SER A 2 -6.47 17.66 11.24
C SER A 2 -6.72 17.03 9.87
N LYS A 3 -5.66 16.97 9.06
CA LYS A 3 -5.72 16.41 7.71
C LYS A 3 -5.91 14.90 7.86
N LYS A 4 -7.05 14.37 7.42
CA LYS A 4 -7.29 12.93 7.31
C LYS A 4 -6.70 12.46 5.98
N SER A 5 -6.04 11.32 6.01
CA SER A 5 -5.54 10.62 4.82
C SER A 5 -6.19 9.23 4.77
N SER A 6 -6.36 8.67 3.58
CA SER A 6 -6.89 7.32 3.37
C SER A 6 -5.89 6.49 2.57
N ILE A 7 -5.87 5.19 2.82
CA ILE A 7 -5.17 4.20 1.99
C ILE A 7 -6.23 3.24 1.46
N GLU A 8 -6.34 3.15 0.13
CA GLU A 8 -7.17 2.16 -0.56
C GLU A 8 -6.30 0.99 -1.02
N CYS A 9 -6.62 -0.22 -0.58
CA CYS A 9 -5.98 -1.44 -1.06
C CYS A 9 -7.01 -2.38 -1.67
N GLU A 10 -6.72 -2.86 -2.87
CA GLU A 10 -7.44 -3.97 -3.49
C GLU A 10 -6.69 -5.27 -3.18
N LEU A 11 -7.36 -6.18 -2.48
CA LEU A 11 -6.83 -7.49 -2.12
C LEU A 11 -7.68 -8.56 -2.81
N ILE A 12 -7.03 -9.49 -3.49
CA ILE A 12 -7.68 -10.66 -4.09
C ILE A 12 -7.62 -11.80 -3.07
N PHE A 13 -8.77 -12.26 -2.61
CA PHE A 13 -8.92 -13.46 -1.80
C PHE A 13 -9.54 -14.58 -2.65
N GLU A 14 -9.48 -15.83 -2.18
CA GLU A 14 -10.13 -16.97 -2.86
C GLU A 14 -11.63 -16.75 -3.09
N GLU A 15 -12.27 -15.93 -2.24
CA GLU A 15 -13.69 -15.61 -2.27
C GLU A 15 -14.05 -14.45 -3.23
N GLY A 16 -13.04 -13.73 -3.76
CA GLY A 16 -13.25 -12.62 -4.70
C GLY A 16 -12.35 -11.40 -4.44
N LEU A 17 -12.67 -10.28 -5.10
CA LEU A 17 -11.98 -9.01 -4.92
C LEU A 17 -12.55 -8.26 -3.72
N HIS A 18 -11.71 -7.95 -2.73
CA HIS A 18 -12.10 -7.16 -1.57
C HIS A 18 -11.32 -5.84 -1.55
N ARG A 19 -12.05 -4.74 -1.35
CA ARG A 19 -11.45 -3.43 -1.12
C ARG A 19 -11.41 -3.16 0.38
N VAL A 20 -10.23 -2.86 0.91
CA VAL A 20 -10.03 -2.49 2.31
C VAL A 20 -9.62 -1.02 2.37
N ASN A 21 -10.36 -0.23 3.14
CA ASN A 21 -10.09 1.19 3.37
C ASN A 21 -9.59 1.38 4.80
N PHE A 22 -8.43 2.02 4.95
CA PHE A 22 -7.91 2.41 6.26
C PHE A 22 -8.01 3.92 6.44
N ASP A 23 -8.74 4.34 7.47
CA ASP A 23 -8.87 5.73 7.89
C ASP A 23 -8.09 5.95 9.18
N GLY A 24 -7.25 6.99 9.20
CA GLY A 24 -6.48 7.33 10.39
C GLY A 24 -5.73 8.65 10.25
N ASN A 25 -5.15 9.11 11.35
CA ASN A 25 -4.16 10.16 11.33
C ASN A 25 -2.82 9.62 10.77
N LEU A 26 -1.87 10.52 10.53
CA LEU A 26 -0.59 10.16 9.92
C LEU A 26 0.18 9.10 10.72
N GLN A 27 0.12 9.13 12.05
CA GLN A 27 0.83 8.18 12.91
C GLN A 27 0.17 6.80 12.84
N GLU A 28 -1.16 6.74 12.85
CA GLU A 28 -1.93 5.50 12.69
C GLU A 28 -1.64 4.85 11.34
N LEU A 29 -1.68 5.62 10.25
CA LEU A 29 -1.40 5.09 8.90
C LEU A 29 0.06 4.67 8.71
N SER A 30 1.00 5.38 9.34
CA SER A 30 2.41 4.98 9.35
C SER A 30 2.60 3.66 10.07
N PHE A 31 1.92 3.47 11.20
CA PHE A 31 1.97 2.22 11.95
C PHE A 31 1.36 1.05 11.14
N ILE A 32 0.21 1.26 10.49
CA ILE A 32 -0.41 0.26 9.62
C ILE A 32 0.54 -0.13 8.48
N SER A 33 1.19 0.85 7.85
CA SER A 33 2.18 0.59 6.78
C SER A 33 3.32 -0.31 7.25
N VAL A 34 3.83 -0.10 8.48
CA VAL A 34 4.87 -0.95 9.06
C VAL A 34 4.38 -2.39 9.26
N LEU A 35 3.15 -2.58 9.72
CA LEU A 35 2.58 -3.94 9.89
C LEU A 35 2.45 -4.68 8.55
N ILE A 36 2.00 -3.99 7.50
CA ILE A 36 1.89 -4.55 6.15
C ILE A 36 3.28 -4.95 5.64
N ILE A 37 4.26 -4.05 5.73
CA ILE A 37 5.64 -4.32 5.29
C ILE A 37 6.27 -5.49 6.04
N ASN A 38 6.07 -5.57 7.37
CA ASN A 38 6.59 -6.68 8.16
C ASN A 38 5.93 -8.01 7.83
N THR A 39 4.63 -8.00 7.50
CA THR A 39 3.93 -9.21 7.05
C THR A 39 4.50 -9.69 5.72
N LEU A 40 4.62 -8.80 4.72
CA LEU A 40 5.21 -9.13 3.42
C LEU A 40 6.66 -9.61 3.57
N ARG A 41 7.42 -9.01 4.48
CA ARG A 41 8.78 -9.46 4.80
C ARG A 41 8.77 -10.92 5.25
N SER A 42 7.86 -11.32 6.14
CA SER A 42 7.76 -12.71 6.60
C SER A 42 7.51 -13.66 5.43
N GLU A 43 6.55 -13.34 4.56
CA GLU A 43 6.21 -14.15 3.39
C GLU A 43 7.40 -14.33 2.43
N TYR A 44 8.18 -13.28 2.19
CA TYR A 44 9.40 -13.39 1.37
C TYR A 44 10.48 -14.24 2.03
N ILE A 45 10.66 -14.13 3.34
CA ILE A 45 11.59 -15.00 4.08
C ILE A 45 11.15 -16.47 3.99
N ASP A 46 9.85 -16.73 4.14
CA ASP A 46 9.28 -18.09 4.04
C ASP A 46 9.41 -18.66 2.61
N ALA A 47 9.38 -17.79 1.59
CA ALA A 47 9.67 -18.13 0.20
C ALA A 47 11.17 -18.33 -0.11
N GLY A 48 12.06 -18.17 0.88
CA GLY A 48 13.48 -18.46 0.79
C GLY A 48 14.38 -17.28 0.40
N PHE A 49 13.86 -16.05 0.38
CA PHE A 49 14.67 -14.85 0.16
C PHE A 49 15.44 -14.48 1.43
N THR A 50 16.61 -13.86 1.27
CA THR A 50 17.32 -13.26 2.41
C THR A 50 16.67 -11.94 2.82
N ASP A 51 16.96 -11.50 4.05
CA ASP A 51 16.47 -10.20 4.56
C ASP A 51 16.84 -9.03 3.63
N GLU A 52 18.05 -9.06 3.08
CA GLU A 52 18.56 -8.02 2.19
C GLU A 52 17.89 -8.03 0.82
N GLN A 53 17.63 -9.22 0.27
CA GLN A 53 16.85 -9.36 -0.98
C GLN A 53 15.41 -8.89 -0.78
N THR A 54 14.77 -9.31 0.30
CA THR A 54 13.41 -8.90 0.68
C THR A 54 13.31 -7.38 0.82
N LYS A 55 14.25 -6.76 1.52
CA LYS A 55 14.31 -5.29 1.62
C LYS A 55 14.41 -4.63 0.24
N GLY A 56 15.25 -5.15 -0.64
CA GLY A 56 15.40 -4.64 -2.01
C GLY A 56 14.10 -4.74 -2.83
N LEU A 57 13.40 -5.87 -2.74
CA LEU A 57 12.12 -6.10 -3.43
C LEU A 57 11.03 -5.15 -2.93
N LEU A 58 10.90 -4.98 -1.61
CA LEU A 58 9.90 -4.12 -1.00
C LEU A 58 10.14 -2.64 -1.33
N VAL A 59 11.39 -2.16 -1.16
CA VAL A 59 11.75 -0.77 -1.50
C VAL A 59 11.62 -0.52 -3.01
N GLY A 60 12.12 -1.41 -3.85
CA GLY A 60 12.04 -1.26 -5.30
C GLY A 60 10.59 -1.26 -5.82
N GLY A 61 9.70 -2.03 -5.20
CA GLY A 61 8.27 -1.99 -5.49
C GLY A 61 7.64 -0.63 -5.15
N ILE A 62 7.98 -0.07 -3.98
CA ILE A 62 7.52 1.27 -3.56
C ILE A 62 8.07 2.37 -4.47
N GLU A 63 9.36 2.31 -4.81
CA GLU A 63 9.99 3.30 -5.71
C GLU A 63 9.39 3.25 -7.11
N LYS A 64 9.13 2.05 -7.63
CA LYS A 64 8.44 1.87 -8.92
C LYS A 64 7.03 2.46 -8.86
N PHE A 65 6.31 2.27 -7.75
CA PHE A 65 5.00 2.87 -7.54
C PHE A 65 5.06 4.41 -7.51
N TRP A 66 6.00 5.01 -6.76
CA TRP A 66 6.16 6.47 -6.74
C TRP A 66 6.63 7.06 -8.07
N GLY A 67 7.40 6.29 -8.85
CA GLY A 67 7.84 6.68 -10.18
C GLY A 67 6.77 6.51 -11.27
N ASP A 68 5.66 5.83 -10.98
CA ASP A 68 4.57 5.61 -11.92
C ASP A 68 3.42 6.62 -11.66
N PRO A 69 3.18 7.57 -12.58
CA PRO A 69 2.13 8.57 -12.42
C PRO A 69 0.72 7.99 -12.40
N ASN A 70 0.54 6.71 -12.76
CA ASN A 70 -0.75 6.00 -12.75
C ASN A 70 -0.89 5.06 -11.55
N ALA A 71 0.17 4.85 -10.76
CA ALA A 71 0.11 3.96 -9.62
C ALA A 71 -0.52 4.68 -8.41
N GLY A 72 -1.58 4.07 -7.86
CA GLY A 72 -2.36 4.65 -6.76
C GLY A 72 -3.75 5.16 -7.14
N GLY A 73 -4.23 4.89 -8.35
CA GLY A 73 -5.65 4.94 -8.65
C GLY A 73 -6.28 6.32 -8.52
N ARG A 74 -5.64 7.38 -9.03
CA ARG A 74 -6.39 8.59 -9.40
C ARG A 74 -7.28 8.23 -10.59
N SER A 75 -8.49 7.75 -10.29
CA SER A 75 -9.53 7.64 -11.29
C SER A 75 -10.02 9.05 -11.64
N GLU A 76 -10.26 9.33 -12.92
CA GLU A 76 -10.80 10.62 -13.41
C GLU A 76 -12.12 11.07 -12.72
N LYS A 77 -12.73 10.20 -11.89
CA LYS A 77 -13.86 10.56 -11.04
C LYS A 77 -13.51 11.55 -9.92
N ASP A 78 -12.28 11.57 -9.43
CA ASP A 78 -11.86 12.50 -8.37
C ASP A 78 -11.65 13.93 -8.91
N GLU A 79 -11.37 14.09 -10.21
CA GLU A 79 -11.25 15.41 -10.84
C GLU A 79 -12.61 16.09 -11.08
N ASN A 80 -13.70 15.32 -11.23
CA ASN A 80 -15.04 15.86 -11.45
C ASN A 80 -15.80 16.23 -10.17
N LEU A 81 -15.22 15.98 -8.98
CA LEU A 81 -15.76 16.44 -7.70
C LEU A 81 -15.27 17.85 -7.30
N SER A 82 -14.39 18.46 -8.11
CA SER A 82 -13.81 19.78 -7.86
C SER A 82 -14.20 20.85 -8.89
N LYS A 83 -15.29 20.64 -9.66
CA LYS A 83 -15.89 21.68 -10.52
C LYS A 83 -17.26 22.10 -10.03
#